data_AF-A0A7S3PTR5-F1
#
_entry.id   AF-A0A7S3PTR5-F1
#
_cell.length_a   1.000
_cell.length_b   1.000
_cell.length_c   1.000
_cell.angle_alpha   90.00
_cell.angle_beta   90.00
_cell.angle_gamma   90.00
#
_symmetry.space_group_name_H-M   'P 1'
#
loop_
_entity.id
_entity.type
_entity.pdbx_description
1 polymer ?
#
loop_
_entity_poly.entity_id
_entity_poly.type
_entity_poly.pdbx_seq_one_letter_code
_entity_poly.pdbx_strand_id
1 'polypeptide(L)'
;MHRILRLHSIYTPRLSTVLHGRRNRLASLFNSRFFNTESEYHYKADETLENMQDILDFYFEENPDFGSADITYASGVLTIQLPQGTWVLNKQTPNRQIWWSSPLTGPRRYEFAEKRNKWVWSRFIDKQDPKQDGNKFSNTVYLGETLKQEMFELFLEKKGLNGLDDL
;
A
#
# COMPACT_ATOMS: atom_id res chain seq x y z
N MET A 1 -63.78 10.69 37.11
CA MET A 1 -63.73 11.98 36.38
C MET A 1 -62.47 12.73 36.78
N HIS A 2 -61.68 13.15 35.79
CA HIS A 2 -60.75 14.30 35.77
C HIS A 2 -59.46 14.38 36.64
N ARG A 3 -58.36 14.67 35.89
CA ARG A 3 -57.26 15.65 36.11
C ARG A 3 -55.97 15.29 36.89
N ILE A 4 -54.92 14.97 36.11
CA ILE A 4 -53.59 15.64 35.90
C ILE A 4 -53.03 16.56 37.04
N LEU A 5 -51.77 16.33 37.51
CA LEU A 5 -50.56 17.19 37.29
C LEU A 5 -49.26 16.80 38.07
N ARG A 6 -48.15 16.85 37.30
CA ARG A 6 -46.71 17.19 37.59
C ARG A 6 -45.86 16.28 38.50
N LEU A 7 -44.81 15.62 38.00
CA LEU A 7 -43.45 16.07 37.56
C LEU A 7 -42.48 16.41 38.70
N HIS A 8 -41.44 15.59 38.86
CA HIS A 8 -40.05 15.95 39.18
C HIS A 8 -39.17 14.77 38.69
N SER A 9 -38.56 14.85 37.51
CA SER A 9 -37.16 15.28 37.29
C SER A 9 -36.18 14.60 38.24
N ILE A 10 -35.43 13.61 37.74
CA ILE A 10 -33.95 13.70 37.64
C ILE A 10 -33.50 12.89 36.40
N TYR A 11 -32.87 13.60 35.49
CA TYR A 11 -32.24 13.13 34.26
C TYR A 11 -30.78 12.76 34.60
N THR A 12 -30.31 11.57 34.25
CA THR A 12 -28.86 11.28 34.20
C THR A 12 -28.49 10.66 32.85
N PRO A 13 -27.91 11.43 31.92
CA PRO A 13 -27.24 10.86 30.78
C PRO A 13 -25.79 10.53 31.17
N ARG A 14 -25.46 9.25 31.10
CA ARG A 14 -24.10 8.72 31.10
C ARG A 14 -23.36 9.28 29.88
N LEU A 15 -22.41 10.18 30.10
CA LEU A 15 -21.46 10.64 29.08
C LEU A 15 -20.52 9.48 28.72
N SER A 16 -20.84 8.73 27.66
CA SER A 16 -19.83 7.97 26.93
C SER A 16 -19.26 8.89 25.85
N THR A 17 -18.20 9.62 26.18
CA THR A 17 -17.45 10.40 25.20
C THR A 17 -16.76 9.42 24.25
N VAL A 18 -17.40 9.16 23.11
CA VAL A 18 -16.73 8.54 21.95
C VAL A 18 -15.73 9.57 21.45
N LEU A 19 -14.48 9.46 21.90
CA LEU A 19 -13.36 10.15 21.27
C LEU A 19 -13.15 9.53 19.89
N HIS A 20 -13.94 9.98 18.92
CA HIS A 20 -13.57 9.91 17.52
C HIS A 20 -12.24 10.65 17.39
N GLY A 21 -11.18 9.90 17.10
CA GLY A 21 -9.86 10.44 16.84
C GLY A 21 -9.96 11.50 15.75
N ARG A 22 -9.93 12.78 16.16
CA ARG A 22 -9.65 13.89 15.27
C ARG A 22 -8.25 13.65 14.71
N ARG A 23 -8.19 13.05 13.51
CA ARG A 23 -6.99 13.02 12.68
C ARG A 23 -6.49 14.46 12.57
N ASN A 24 -5.33 14.73 13.15
CA ASN A 24 -4.64 16.01 13.01
C ASN A 24 -4.36 16.25 11.52
N ARG A 25 -5.19 17.10 10.88
CA ARG A 25 -5.05 17.48 9.45
C ARG A 25 -3.77 18.25 9.15
N LEU A 26 -3.00 18.66 10.15
CA LEU A 26 -1.77 19.43 9.97
C LEU A 26 -0.61 18.58 9.43
N ALA A 27 -0.59 17.26 9.66
CA ALA A 27 0.41 16.37 9.06
C ALA A 27 0.21 16.15 7.55
N SER A 28 -0.96 16.51 7.01
CA SER A 28 -1.37 16.27 5.62
C SER A 28 -0.90 17.34 4.63
N LEU A 29 -0.51 18.53 5.08
CA LEU A 29 -0.21 19.65 4.17
C LEU A 29 1.18 19.54 3.53
N PHE A 30 2.12 18.83 4.16
CA PHE A 30 3.46 18.64 3.58
C PHE A 30 3.49 17.56 2.49
N ASN A 31 2.59 16.59 2.54
CA ASN A 31 2.45 15.49 1.59
C ASN A 31 1.04 15.49 1.02
N SER A 32 0.81 16.26 -0.04
CA SER A 32 -0.38 16.06 -0.87
C SER A 32 -0.35 14.62 -1.39
N ARG A 33 -1.20 13.78 -0.81
CA ARG A 33 -1.43 12.39 -1.21
C ARG A 33 -2.76 12.25 -1.94
N PHE A 34 -3.08 13.25 -2.75
CA PHE A 34 -4.31 13.33 -3.52
C PHE A 34 -4.00 13.82 -4.93
N PHE A 35 -4.82 13.39 -5.88
CA PHE A 35 -4.84 13.94 -7.24
C PHE A 35 -5.86 15.09 -7.30
N ASN A 36 -5.65 16.07 -8.18
CA ASN A 36 -6.61 17.15 -8.37
C ASN A 36 -7.80 16.67 -9.19
N THR A 37 -7.56 15.77 -10.16
CA THR A 37 -8.62 15.17 -10.99
C THR A 37 -8.58 13.64 -10.99
N GLU A 38 -9.68 13.02 -11.37
CA GLU A 38 -9.74 11.57 -11.60
C GLU A 38 -8.88 11.15 -12.81
N SER A 39 -8.85 11.97 -13.86
CA SER A 39 -8.02 11.73 -15.05
C SER A 39 -6.53 11.71 -14.74
N GLU A 40 -6.02 12.60 -13.88
CA GLU A 40 -4.63 12.57 -13.42
C GLU A 40 -4.30 11.29 -12.67
N TYR A 41 -5.21 10.81 -11.82
CA TYR A 41 -5.06 9.54 -11.12
C TYR A 41 -4.99 8.38 -12.12
N HIS A 42 -5.89 8.32 -13.09
CA HIS A 42 -5.89 7.28 -14.10
C HIS A 42 -4.59 7.26 -14.87
N TYR A 43 -4.21 8.39 -15.46
CA TYR A 43 -2.95 8.51 -16.19
C TYR A 43 -1.77 8.01 -15.37
N LYS A 44 -1.65 8.45 -14.10
CA LYS A 44 -0.51 8.09 -13.27
C LYS A 44 -0.53 6.63 -12.82
N ALA A 45 -1.70 6.09 -12.50
CA ALA A 45 -1.84 4.69 -12.10
C ALA A 45 -1.60 3.74 -13.28
N ASP A 46 -2.13 4.07 -14.45
CA ASP A 46 -1.93 3.32 -15.70
C ASP A 46 -0.45 3.31 -16.07
N GLU A 47 0.18 4.50 -16.18
CA GLU A 47 1.62 4.63 -16.43
C GLU A 47 2.46 3.82 -15.42
N THR A 48 2.09 3.82 -14.14
CA THR A 48 2.84 3.07 -13.13
C THR A 48 2.74 1.57 -13.33
N LEU A 49 1.53 1.05 -13.58
CA LEU A 49 1.28 -0.40 -13.67
C LEU A 49 1.80 -0.97 -15.00
N GLU A 50 1.69 -0.23 -16.09
CA GLU A 50 2.30 -0.58 -17.39
C GLU A 50 3.82 -0.67 -17.26
N ASN A 51 4.47 0.37 -16.72
CA ASN A 51 5.92 0.33 -16.52
C ASN A 51 6.36 -0.81 -15.58
N MET A 52 5.55 -1.16 -14.58
CA MET A 52 5.84 -2.30 -13.71
C MET A 52 5.75 -3.63 -14.46
N GLN A 53 4.76 -3.81 -15.33
CA GLN A 53 4.68 -4.98 -16.20
C GLN A 53 5.94 -5.08 -17.06
N ASP A 54 6.27 -4.04 -17.81
CA ASP A 54 7.43 -4.03 -18.72
C ASP A 54 8.74 -4.36 -18.00
N ILE A 55 8.97 -3.77 -16.81
CA ILE A 55 10.16 -4.04 -16.01
C ILE A 55 10.21 -5.50 -15.53
N LEU A 56 9.07 -6.05 -15.10
CA LEU A 56 9.01 -7.42 -14.62
C LEU A 56 9.18 -8.43 -15.76
N ASP A 57 8.52 -8.21 -16.89
CA ASP A 57 8.68 -9.05 -18.08
C ASP A 57 10.15 -9.10 -18.50
N PHE A 58 10.79 -7.95 -18.66
CA PHE A 58 12.22 -7.87 -18.96
C PHE A 58 13.08 -8.57 -17.90
N TYR A 59 12.76 -8.41 -16.60
CA TYR A 59 13.53 -9.04 -15.53
C TYR A 59 13.45 -10.57 -15.59
N PHE A 60 12.28 -11.15 -15.87
CA PHE A 60 12.12 -12.59 -15.96
C PHE A 60 12.66 -13.18 -17.26
N GLU A 61 12.63 -12.43 -18.36
CA GLU A 61 13.30 -12.80 -19.61
C GLU A 61 14.83 -12.92 -19.43
N GLU A 62 15.45 -11.97 -18.72
CA GLU A 62 16.90 -11.97 -18.45
C GLU A 62 17.31 -12.97 -17.35
N ASN A 63 16.36 -13.52 -16.59
CA ASN A 63 16.61 -14.44 -15.48
C ASN A 63 15.74 -15.70 -15.55
N PRO A 64 15.90 -16.55 -16.58
CA PRO A 64 15.05 -17.73 -16.79
C PRO A 64 15.11 -18.75 -15.65
N ASP A 65 16.21 -18.77 -14.89
CA ASP A 65 16.39 -19.63 -13.71
C ASP A 65 15.36 -19.38 -12.60
N PHE A 66 14.68 -18.23 -12.61
CA PHE A 66 13.66 -17.90 -11.61
C PHE A 66 12.32 -18.61 -11.84
N GLY A 67 12.11 -19.18 -13.02
CA GLY A 67 10.93 -19.97 -13.39
C GLY A 67 10.00 -19.24 -14.36
N SER A 68 8.93 -19.89 -14.77
CA SER A 68 7.91 -19.28 -15.64
C SER A 68 7.10 -18.26 -14.84
N ALA A 69 7.26 -16.98 -15.18
CA ALA A 69 6.39 -15.91 -14.74
C ALA A 69 5.34 -15.62 -15.80
N ASP A 70 4.11 -15.36 -15.37
CA ASP A 70 3.05 -14.82 -16.22
C ASP A 70 2.59 -13.48 -15.62
N ILE A 71 2.86 -12.39 -16.34
CA ILE A 71 2.62 -11.03 -15.89
C ILE A 71 1.66 -10.38 -16.88
N THR A 72 0.49 -9.99 -16.40
CA THR A 72 -0.56 -9.41 -17.23
C THR A 72 -1.13 -8.17 -16.57
N TYR A 73 -1.06 -7.03 -17.27
CA TYR A 73 -1.86 -5.84 -16.95
C TYR A 73 -3.11 -5.76 -17.81
N ALA A 74 -4.28 -5.83 -17.19
CA ALA A 74 -5.56 -5.66 -17.89
C ALA A 74 -6.63 -5.05 -16.99
N SER A 75 -7.45 -4.16 -17.55
CA SER A 75 -8.60 -3.55 -16.87
C SER A 75 -8.28 -2.91 -15.50
N GLY A 76 -7.10 -2.30 -15.37
CA GLY A 76 -6.67 -1.70 -14.10
C GLY A 76 -6.12 -2.69 -13.07
N VAL A 77 -5.90 -3.94 -13.45
CA VAL A 77 -5.35 -4.99 -12.57
C VAL A 77 -4.07 -5.54 -13.19
N LEU A 78 -2.95 -5.41 -12.48
CA LEU A 78 -1.69 -6.08 -12.78
C LEU A 78 -1.62 -7.36 -11.96
N THR A 79 -1.56 -8.49 -12.63
CA THR A 79 -1.41 -9.82 -12.01
C THR A 79 -0.02 -10.33 -12.31
N ILE A 80 0.70 -10.76 -11.28
CA ILE A 80 2.03 -11.39 -11.37
C ILE A 80 1.87 -12.80 -10.82
N GLN A 81 1.86 -13.78 -11.71
CA GLN A 81 1.71 -15.18 -11.37
C GLN A 81 3.08 -15.86 -11.38
N LEU A 82 3.51 -16.35 -10.22
CA LEU A 82 4.73 -17.13 -10.05
C LEU A 82 4.38 -18.48 -9.38
N PRO A 83 5.28 -19.47 -9.41
CA PRO A 83 5.10 -20.72 -8.67
C PRO A 83 4.89 -20.53 -7.16
N GLN A 84 5.44 -19.46 -6.59
CA GLN A 84 5.38 -19.14 -5.16
C GLN A 84 4.08 -18.46 -4.74
N GLY A 85 3.27 -18.00 -5.71
CA GLY A 85 2.00 -17.36 -5.46
C GLY A 85 1.63 -16.31 -6.49
N THR A 86 0.56 -15.58 -6.20
CA THR A 86 -0.01 -14.57 -7.10
C THR A 86 0.01 -13.22 -6.41
N TRP A 87 0.68 -12.25 -7.00
CA TRP A 87 0.57 -10.86 -6.61
C TRP A 87 -0.46 -10.16 -7.48
N VAL A 88 -1.25 -9.30 -6.85
CA VAL A 88 -2.27 -8.52 -7.55
C VAL A 88 -2.12 -7.06 -7.15
N LEU A 89 -1.88 -6.19 -8.13
CA LEU A 89 -1.97 -4.75 -7.98
C LEU A 89 -3.24 -4.27 -8.67
N ASN A 90 -4.11 -3.59 -7.93
CA ASN A 90 -5.40 -3.14 -8.44
C ASN A 90 -5.54 -1.61 -8.34
N LYS A 91 -5.86 -0.97 -9.47
CA LYS A 91 -6.23 0.44 -9.57
C LYS A 91 -7.59 0.65 -8.92
N GLN A 92 -7.59 1.24 -7.71
CA GLN A 92 -8.81 1.48 -6.96
C GLN A 92 -9.31 2.93 -7.08
N THR A 93 -10.07 3.19 -8.16
CA THR A 93 -10.55 4.52 -8.58
C THR A 93 -11.26 5.32 -7.49
N PRO A 94 -12.24 4.77 -6.74
CA PRO A 94 -13.00 5.57 -5.76
C PRO A 94 -12.10 6.19 -4.69
N ASN A 95 -10.98 5.54 -4.36
CA ASN A 95 -10.05 6.00 -3.34
C ASN A 95 -8.80 6.67 -3.93
N ARG A 96 -8.64 6.65 -5.26
CA ARG A 96 -7.42 7.09 -5.98
C ARG A 96 -6.15 6.42 -5.43
N GLN A 97 -6.23 5.11 -5.23
CA GLN A 97 -5.17 4.29 -4.63
C GLN A 97 -4.73 3.18 -5.57
N ILE A 98 -3.56 2.61 -5.31
CA ILE A 98 -3.20 1.28 -5.80
C ILE A 98 -3.24 0.33 -4.62
N TRP A 99 -3.97 -0.78 -4.78
CA TRP A 99 -4.06 -1.84 -3.78
C TRP A 99 -3.13 -2.96 -4.17
N TRP A 100 -2.32 -3.42 -3.22
CA TRP A 100 -1.35 -4.50 -3.38
C TRP A 100 -1.84 -5.70 -2.58
N SER A 101 -1.92 -6.86 -3.21
CA SER A 101 -2.14 -8.15 -2.58
C SER A 101 -0.90 -8.99 -2.82
N SER A 102 -0.23 -9.39 -1.74
CA SER A 102 0.94 -10.25 -1.78
C SER A 102 0.71 -11.53 -0.99
N PRO A 103 1.15 -12.70 -1.49
CA PRO A 103 1.17 -13.94 -0.74
C PRO A 103 2.15 -13.90 0.44
N LEU A 104 3.14 -13.00 0.43
CA LEU A 104 4.16 -12.86 1.47
C LEU A 104 3.74 -11.88 2.56
N THR A 105 3.37 -10.66 2.18
CA THR A 105 3.16 -9.55 3.13
C THR A 105 1.70 -9.15 3.30
N GLY A 106 0.79 -9.80 2.57
CA GLY A 106 -0.64 -9.52 2.63
C GLY A 106 -1.02 -8.17 2.00
N PRO A 107 -2.19 -7.62 2.36
CA PRO A 107 -2.74 -6.46 1.67
C PRO A 107 -2.09 -5.14 2.10
N ARG A 108 -1.73 -4.30 1.13
CA ARG A 108 -1.29 -2.91 1.33
C ARG A 108 -2.05 -1.97 0.41
N ARG A 109 -2.14 -0.70 0.80
CA ARG A 109 -2.78 0.35 0.00
C ARG A 109 -1.82 1.52 -0.13
N TYR A 110 -1.65 2.00 -1.35
CA TYR A 110 -0.71 3.06 -1.68
C TYR A 110 -1.45 4.29 -2.20
N GLU A 111 -1.00 5.44 -1.74
CA GLU A 111 -1.48 6.77 -2.15
C GLU A 111 -0.33 7.50 -2.83
N PHE A 112 -0.62 8.21 -3.91
CA PHE A 112 0.42 8.89 -4.66
C PHE A 112 0.82 10.20 -3.99
N ALA A 113 2.09 10.36 -3.63
CA ALA A 113 2.65 11.59 -3.10
C ALA A 113 3.26 12.42 -4.24
N GLU A 114 2.52 13.40 -4.74
CA GLU A 114 2.87 14.21 -5.92
C GLU A 114 4.26 14.83 -5.82
N LYS A 115 4.58 15.48 -4.69
CA LYS A 115 5.89 16.11 -4.46
C LYS A 115 7.08 15.14 -4.52
N ARG A 116 6.86 13.85 -4.24
CA ARG A 116 7.90 12.81 -4.32
C ARG A 116 7.84 12.02 -5.63
N ASN A 117 6.78 12.20 -6.42
CA ASN A 117 6.47 11.38 -7.58
C ASN A 117 6.50 9.87 -7.26
N LYS A 118 5.95 9.47 -6.10
CA LYS A 118 5.99 8.08 -5.62
C LYS A 118 4.68 7.65 -4.98
N TRP A 119 4.31 6.38 -5.18
CA TRP A 119 3.25 5.70 -4.45
C TRP A 119 3.73 5.31 -3.06
N VAL A 120 3.11 5.85 -2.03
CA VAL A 120 3.49 5.72 -0.62
C VAL A 120 2.45 4.89 0.12
N TRP A 121 2.91 3.96 0.95
CA TRP A 121 2.02 3.16 1.79
C TRP A 121 1.15 4.08 2.65
N SER A 122 -0.17 3.93 2.55
CA SER A 122 -1.17 4.78 3.22
C SER A 122 -1.03 4.84 4.74
N ARG A 123 -0.46 3.79 5.37
CA ARG A 123 -0.17 3.76 6.81
C ARG A 123 1.12 4.47 7.20
N PHE A 124 1.98 4.82 6.24
CA PHE A 124 3.20 5.55 6.51
C PHE A 124 2.89 6.98 6.92
N ILE A 125 3.29 7.33 8.15
CA ILE A 125 3.19 8.68 8.70
C ILE A 125 4.58 9.29 8.64
N ASP A 126 4.69 10.41 7.93
CA ASP A 126 5.91 11.22 7.86
C ASP A 126 6.09 11.89 9.22
N LYS A 127 6.82 11.24 10.13
CA LYS A 127 7.24 11.90 11.36
C LYS A 127 8.32 12.90 10.97
N GLN A 128 8.07 14.19 11.18
CA GLN A 128 9.13 15.19 11.12
C GLN A 128 10.14 14.86 12.25
N ASP A 129 11.30 14.28 11.91
CA ASP A 129 12.47 14.33 12.79
C ASP A 129 13.78 14.27 11.96
N PRO A 130 14.74 15.20 12.14
CA PRO A 130 15.83 15.49 11.20
C PRO A 130 17.09 14.65 11.39
N LYS A 131 16.96 13.36 11.70
CA LYS A 131 18.09 12.43 11.66
C LYS A 131 17.66 11.16 10.96
N GLN A 132 18.22 10.95 9.77
CA GLN A 132 18.23 9.65 9.10
C GLN A 132 19.02 8.68 9.98
N ASP A 133 18.38 8.15 11.02
CA ASP A 133 18.83 6.90 11.60
C ASP A 133 18.58 5.83 10.54
N GLY A 134 19.64 5.14 10.15
CA GLY A 134 19.70 4.11 9.10
C GLY A 134 18.85 2.87 9.43
N ASN A 135 17.57 3.07 9.68
CA ASN A 135 16.67 2.05 10.16
C ASN A 135 16.08 1.25 8.99
N LYS A 136 16.33 -0.06 8.99
CA LYS A 136 15.84 -1.07 8.02
C LYS A 136 14.33 -1.03 7.76
N PHE A 137 13.54 -0.39 8.63
CA PHE A 137 12.11 -0.12 8.41
C PHE A 137 11.80 0.81 7.21
N SER A 138 12.82 1.46 6.63
CA SER A 138 12.72 2.39 5.48
C SER A 138 12.29 1.73 4.16
N ASN A 139 12.62 0.45 3.93
CA ASN A 139 12.71 -0.05 2.55
C ASN A 139 11.38 -0.40 1.86
N THR A 140 10.23 -0.51 2.55
CA THR A 140 8.95 -0.90 1.89
C THR A 140 7.85 0.17 2.00
N VAL A 141 8.24 1.41 2.26
CA VAL A 141 7.31 2.55 2.27
C VAL A 141 6.75 2.84 0.88
N TYR A 142 7.53 2.59 -0.17
CA TYR A 142 7.16 2.88 -1.55
C TYR A 142 6.74 1.61 -2.30
N LEU A 143 5.77 1.74 -3.20
CA LEU A 143 5.24 0.62 -3.98
C LEU A 143 6.34 -0.13 -4.74
N GLY A 144 7.15 0.59 -5.52
CA GLY A 144 8.23 -0.02 -6.31
C GLY A 144 9.29 -0.71 -5.45
N GLU A 145 9.62 -0.16 -4.28
CA GLU A 145 10.59 -0.78 -3.37
C GLU A 145 9.99 -2.00 -2.64
N THR A 146 8.67 -2.00 -2.40
CA THR A 146 7.97 -3.19 -1.89
C THR A 146 8.05 -4.34 -2.90
N LEU A 147 7.76 -4.07 -4.18
CA LEU A 147 7.87 -5.07 -5.25
C LEU A 147 9.30 -5.62 -5.34
N LYS A 148 10.31 -4.73 -5.43
CA LYS A 148 11.72 -5.14 -5.50
C LYS A 148 12.13 -6.01 -4.31
N GLN A 149 11.76 -5.62 -3.09
CA GLN A 149 12.10 -6.36 -1.89
C GLN A 149 11.47 -7.76 -1.91
N GLU A 150 10.17 -7.86 -2.23
CA GLU A 150 9.49 -9.16 -2.25
C GLU A 150 10.04 -10.07 -3.35
N MET A 151 10.32 -9.55 -4.55
CA MET A 151 10.98 -10.33 -5.60
C MET A 151 12.39 -10.78 -5.17
N PHE A 152 13.17 -9.88 -4.56
CA PHE A 152 14.51 -10.20 -4.08
C PHE A 152 14.50 -11.27 -2.98
N GLU A 153 13.58 -11.20 -2.02
CA GLU A 153 13.45 -12.20 -0.94
C GLU A 153 13.15 -13.59 -1.50
N LEU A 154 12.22 -13.72 -2.44
CA LEU A 154 11.90 -14.99 -3.09
C LEU A 154 13.10 -15.61 -3.81
N PHE A 155 13.89 -14.79 -4.49
CA PHE A 155 15.00 -15.28 -5.32
C PHE A 155 16.32 -15.42 -4.55
N LEU A 156 16.47 -14.75 -3.40
CA LEU A 156 17.54 -15.04 -2.45
C LEU A 156 17.35 -16.40 -1.77
N GLU A 157 16.13 -16.75 -1.35
CA GLU A 157 15.82 -18.08 -0.79
C GLU A 157 16.20 -19.19 -1.78
N LYS A 158 15.99 -18.95 -3.09
CA LYS A 158 16.37 -19.88 -4.16
C LYS A 158 17.89 -20.01 -4.35
N LYS A 159 18.68 -19.00 -3.99
CA LYS A 159 20.15 -18.95 -4.20
C LYS A 159 21.00 -19.46 -3.02
N GLY A 160 20.43 -19.85 -1.88
CA GLY A 160 21.26 -20.43 -0.82
C GLY A 160 20.62 -20.76 0.53
N LEU A 161 19.92 -21.90 0.59
CA LEU A 161 19.94 -22.82 1.74
C LEU A 161 20.23 -24.28 1.30
N ASN A 162 20.66 -24.50 0.06
CA ASN A 162 21.04 -25.83 -0.46
C ASN A 162 22.57 -26.02 -0.59
N GLY A 163 23.39 -25.27 0.17
CA GLY A 163 24.84 -25.30 -0.01
C GLY A 163 25.69 -24.88 1.20
N LEU A 164 25.14 -24.93 2.42
CA LEU A 164 25.91 -24.72 3.66
C LEU A 164 26.10 -26.00 4.49
N ASP A 165 25.70 -27.16 3.97
CA ASP A 165 25.93 -28.45 4.61
C ASP A 165 27.24 -29.14 4.13
N ASP A 166 27.94 -28.57 3.14
CA ASP A 166 29.19 -29.12 2.56
C ASP A 166 30.40 -28.15 2.63
N LEU A 167 30.45 -27.26 3.64
CA LEU A 167 31.67 -26.52 4.01
C LEU A 167 32.02 -26.69 5.50
#